data_AF-G9KD87-F1
#
_entry.id   AF-G9KD87-F1
#
_cell.length_a   1.000
_cell.length_b   1.000
_cell.length_c   1.000
_cell.angle_alpha   90.00
_cell.angle_beta   90.00
_cell.angle_gamma   90.00
#
_symmetry.space_group_name_H-M   'P 1'
#
loop_
_entity.id
_entity.type
_entity.pdbx_description
1 polymer ?
#
loop_
_entity_poly.entity_id
_entity_poly.type
_entity_poly.pdbx_seq_one_letter_code
_entity_poly.pdbx_strand_id
1 'polypeptide(L)'
;KAAEAYQKQLHLAELLGRPGPELAVIHVSLATTLGDMKDHHRAVSHYEQELRLRGGDALEEAQTWLNIALSREEAGDAYEQLAPCFQKALSCAQQAQRPQLQRQILQHLHAVQLRLRPQEA
;
A
#
# COMPACT_ATOMS: atom_id res chain seq x y z
N LYS A 1 1.57 17.83 -12.54
CA LYS A 1 0.13 18.19 -12.73
C LYS A 1 -0.83 17.38 -11.85
N ALA A 2 -0.96 16.06 -11.98
CA ALA A 2 -1.91 15.27 -11.16
C ALA A 2 -1.51 15.19 -9.67
N ALA A 3 -0.25 14.83 -9.37
CA ALA A 3 0.23 14.75 -7.98
C ALA A 3 0.12 16.10 -7.24
N GLU A 4 0.45 17.21 -7.91
CA GLU A 4 0.27 18.55 -7.35
C GLU A 4 -1.20 18.90 -7.08
N ALA A 5 -2.12 18.48 -7.94
CA ALA A 5 -3.55 18.71 -7.75
C ALA A 5 -4.06 17.95 -6.52
N TYR A 6 -3.70 16.67 -6.37
CA TYR A 6 -4.07 15.89 -5.19
C TYR A 6 -3.38 16.40 -3.92
N GLN A 7 -2.15 16.91 -3.99
CA GLN A 7 -1.49 17.51 -2.83
C GLN A 7 -2.21 18.78 -2.36
N LYS A 8 -2.66 19.62 -3.30
CA LYS A 8 -3.50 20.78 -2.99
C LYS A 8 -4.86 20.36 -2.43
N GLN A 9 -5.47 19.32 -2.98
CA GLN A 9 -6.73 18.76 -2.49
C GLN A 9 -6.58 18.25 -1.05
N LEU A 10 -5.51 17.52 -0.75
CA LEU A 10 -5.22 17.02 0.59
C LEU A 10 -5.11 18.18 1.57
N HIS A 11 -4.29 19.18 1.23
CA HIS A 11 -4.10 20.36 2.08
C HIS A 11 -5.41 21.10 2.37
N LEU A 12 -6.26 21.31 1.36
CA LEU A 12 -7.56 21.95 1.54
C LEU A 12 -8.51 21.08 2.39
N ALA A 13 -8.50 19.76 2.20
CA ALA A 13 -9.32 18.85 2.98
C ALA A 13 -8.92 18.84 4.46
N GLU A 14 -7.61 18.88 4.76
CA GLU A 14 -7.08 19.03 6.13
C GLU A 14 -7.51 20.36 6.75
N LEU A 15 -7.38 21.49 6.03
CA LEU A 15 -7.82 22.81 6.50
C LEU A 15 -9.32 22.87 6.80
N LEU A 16 -10.12 22.15 6.02
CA LEU A 16 -11.57 22.05 6.20
C LEU A 16 -11.97 21.02 7.27
N GLY A 17 -11.01 20.35 7.92
CA GLY A 17 -11.28 19.33 8.93
C GLY A 17 -12.07 18.15 8.38
N ARG A 18 -11.82 17.76 7.12
CA ARG A 18 -12.50 16.62 6.51
C ARG A 18 -12.23 15.33 7.29
N PRO A 19 -13.21 14.42 7.38
CA PRO A 19 -13.08 13.21 8.17
C PRO A 19 -12.02 12.27 7.56
N GLY A 20 -11.43 11.43 8.41
CA GLY A 20 -10.36 10.49 8.02
C GLY A 20 -10.63 9.68 6.75
N PRO A 21 -11.83 9.08 6.57
CA PRO A 21 -12.16 8.35 5.34
C PRO A 21 -12.07 9.19 4.06
N GLU A 22 -12.42 10.48 4.10
CA GLU A 22 -12.26 11.37 2.94
C GLU A 22 -10.79 11.67 2.65
N LEU A 23 -9.98 11.90 3.70
CA LEU A 23 -8.53 12.10 3.56
C LEU A 23 -7.84 10.85 3.01
N ALA A 24 -8.27 9.66 3.44
CA ALA A 24 -7.71 8.38 3.02
C ALA A 24 -7.81 8.19 1.48
N VAL A 25 -8.96 8.55 0.88
CA VAL A 25 -9.14 8.48 -0.58
C VAL A 25 -8.15 9.38 -1.33
N ILE A 26 -7.82 10.54 -0.78
CA ILE A 26 -6.83 11.45 -1.38
C ILE A 26 -5.42 10.86 -1.27
N HIS A 27 -5.11 10.25 -0.13
CA HIS A 27 -3.85 9.54 0.08
C HIS A 27 -3.66 8.37 -0.91
N VAL A 28 -4.68 7.55 -1.17
CA VAL A 28 -4.62 6.50 -2.20
C VAL A 28 -4.32 7.11 -3.57
N SER A 29 -5.04 8.18 -3.94
CA SER A 29 -4.87 8.85 -5.23
C SER A 29 -3.46 9.41 -5.42
N LEU A 30 -2.88 9.99 -4.36
CA LEU A 30 -1.48 10.43 -4.33
C LEU A 30 -0.53 9.24 -4.48
N ALA A 31 -0.75 8.17 -3.72
CA ALA A 31 0.10 6.99 -3.75
C ALA A 31 0.16 6.34 -5.14
N THR A 32 -1.00 6.10 -5.77
CA THR A 32 -1.07 5.57 -7.14
C THR A 32 -0.34 6.49 -8.13
N THR A 33 -0.61 7.80 -8.07
CA THR A 33 0.03 8.77 -8.98
C THR A 33 1.55 8.82 -8.80
N LEU A 34 2.04 8.72 -7.56
CA LEU A 34 3.47 8.70 -7.27
C LEU A 34 4.13 7.39 -7.73
N GLY A 35 3.43 6.26 -7.61
CA GLY A 35 3.87 4.98 -8.18
C GLY A 35 4.03 5.03 -9.69
N ASP A 36 3.07 5.62 -10.40
CA ASP A 36 3.15 5.85 -11.86
C ASP A 36 4.34 6.76 -12.23
N MET A 37 4.69 7.69 -11.35
CA MET A 37 5.86 8.57 -11.47
C MET A 37 7.18 7.93 -11.00
N LYS A 38 7.17 6.64 -10.61
CA LYS A 38 8.32 5.90 -10.06
C LYS A 38 8.89 6.48 -8.76
N ASP A 39 8.09 7.26 -8.03
CA ASP A 39 8.39 7.77 -6.70
C ASP A 39 7.80 6.84 -5.63
N HIS A 40 8.31 5.61 -5.60
CA HIS A 40 7.73 4.50 -4.85
C HIS A 40 7.77 4.70 -3.32
N HIS A 41 8.84 5.30 -2.78
CA HIS A 41 8.93 5.55 -1.34
C HIS A 41 7.90 6.58 -0.86
N ARG A 42 7.63 7.62 -1.66
CA ARG A 42 6.56 8.56 -1.33
C ARG A 42 5.18 7.92 -1.51
N ALA A 43 5.00 7.05 -2.50
CA ALA A 43 3.78 6.26 -2.63
C ALA A 43 3.49 5.43 -1.36
N VAL A 44 4.49 4.71 -0.86
CA VAL A 44 4.40 3.95 0.41
C VAL A 44 3.96 4.85 1.57
N SER A 45 4.57 6.04 1.69
CA SER A 45 4.23 6.99 2.76
C SER A 45 2.75 7.41 2.73
N HIS A 46 2.18 7.59 1.54
CA HIS A 46 0.76 7.92 1.40
C HIS A 46 -0.16 6.72 1.68
N TYR A 47 0.18 5.51 1.25
CA TYR A 47 -0.57 4.31 1.62
C TYR A 47 -0.56 4.06 3.15
N GLU A 48 0.55 4.34 3.83
CA GLU A 48 0.61 4.26 5.30
C GLU A 48 -0.30 5.30 5.98
N GLN A 49 -0.47 6.49 5.39
CA GLN A 49 -1.44 7.48 5.87
C GLN A 49 -2.88 7.00 5.66
N GLU A 50 -3.19 6.40 4.52
CA GLU A 50 -4.50 5.79 4.29
C GLU A 50 -4.82 4.76 5.38
N LEU A 51 -3.92 3.81 5.66
CA LEU A 51 -4.12 2.79 6.70
C LEU A 51 -4.41 3.40 8.08
N ARG A 52 -3.73 4.50 8.43
CA ARG A 52 -3.98 5.21 9.70
C ARG A 52 -5.37 5.84 9.76
N LEU A 53 -5.88 6.32 8.63
CA LEU A 53 -7.12 7.10 8.55
C LEU A 53 -8.38 6.23 8.38
N ARG A 54 -8.23 5.01 7.87
CA ARG A 54 -9.34 4.21 7.34
C ARG A 54 -9.62 2.90 8.09
N GLY A 55 -8.95 2.68 9.23
CA GLY A 55 -8.97 1.39 9.92
C GLY A 55 -10.37 0.77 10.10
N GLY A 56 -10.45 -0.55 9.93
CA GLY A 56 -11.67 -1.33 10.20
C GLY A 56 -12.32 -1.99 8.98
N ASP A 57 -11.85 -1.70 7.76
CA ASP A 57 -12.23 -2.46 6.55
C ASP A 57 -11.08 -3.40 6.13
N ALA A 58 -11.23 -4.68 6.46
CA ALA A 58 -10.22 -5.70 6.16
C ALA A 58 -9.96 -5.88 4.65
N LEU A 59 -10.92 -5.56 3.77
CA LEU A 59 -10.71 -5.65 2.33
C LEU A 59 -9.84 -4.49 1.84
N GLU A 60 -10.18 -3.26 2.23
CA GLU A 60 -9.39 -2.08 1.85
C GLU A 60 -7.97 -2.18 2.43
N GLU A 61 -7.83 -2.56 3.71
CA GLU A 61 -6.52 -2.76 4.34
C GLU A 61 -5.67 -3.82 3.62
N ALA A 62 -6.29 -4.92 3.15
CA ALA A 62 -5.58 -5.94 2.38
C ALA A 62 -5.03 -5.39 1.06
N GLN A 63 -5.81 -4.57 0.36
CA GLN A 63 -5.39 -3.94 -0.89
C GLN A 63 -4.28 -2.93 -0.66
N THR A 64 -4.37 -2.12 0.39
CA THR A 64 -3.35 -1.13 0.74
C THR A 64 -2.03 -1.80 1.11
N TRP A 65 -2.06 -2.84 1.95
CA TRP A 65 -0.84 -3.58 2.30
C TRP A 65 -0.20 -4.26 1.07
N LEU A 66 -1.01 -4.78 0.14
CA LEU A 66 -0.51 -5.31 -1.12
C LEU A 66 0.17 -4.21 -1.95
N ASN A 67 -0.45 -3.04 -2.08
CA ASN A 67 0.13 -1.91 -2.82
C ASN A 67 1.42 -1.38 -2.19
N ILE A 68 1.52 -1.36 -0.85
CA ILE A 68 2.77 -1.05 -0.14
C ILE A 68 3.84 -2.07 -0.50
N ALA A 69 3.53 -3.36 -0.44
CA ALA A 69 4.49 -4.41 -0.75
C ALA A 69 5.02 -4.30 -2.19
N LEU A 70 4.13 -4.05 -3.15
CA LEU A 70 4.50 -3.86 -4.56
C LEU A 70 5.32 -2.58 -4.77
N SER A 71 4.96 -1.47 -4.11
CA SER A 71 5.72 -0.23 -4.21
C SER A 71 7.13 -0.39 -3.64
N ARG A 72 7.27 -1.08 -2.50
CA ARG A 72 8.58 -1.41 -1.91
C ARG A 72 9.41 -2.32 -2.80
N GLU A 73 8.77 -3.30 -3.44
CA GLU A 73 9.41 -4.14 -4.43
C GLU A 73 9.93 -3.33 -5.63
N GLU A 74 9.13 -2.42 -6.19
CA GLU A 74 9.56 -1.54 -7.28
C GLU A 74 10.66 -0.55 -6.85
N ALA A 75 10.70 -0.19 -5.56
CA ALA A 75 11.77 0.61 -4.98
C ALA A 75 13.09 -0.17 -4.80
N GLY A 76 13.06 -1.51 -4.93
CA GLY A 76 14.22 -2.37 -4.69
C GLY A 76 14.51 -2.62 -3.22
N ASP A 77 13.53 -2.48 -2.34
CA ASP A 77 13.69 -2.76 -0.91
C ASP A 77 14.03 -4.24 -0.66
N ALA A 78 14.72 -4.50 0.46
CA ALA A 78 15.11 -5.85 0.86
C ALA A 78 13.90 -6.72 1.27
N TYR A 79 14.06 -8.05 1.16
CA TYR A 79 13.01 -9.04 1.47
C TYR A 79 12.33 -8.79 2.83
N GLU A 80 13.11 -8.40 3.83
CA GLU A 80 12.70 -8.15 5.21
C GLU A 80 11.70 -6.98 5.33
N GLN A 81 11.69 -6.06 4.36
CA GLN A 81 10.73 -4.96 4.29
C GLN A 81 9.47 -5.33 3.50
N LEU A 82 9.58 -6.21 2.51
CA LEU A 82 8.46 -6.66 1.67
C LEU A 82 7.60 -7.71 2.40
N ALA A 83 8.24 -8.71 2.99
CA ALA A 83 7.56 -9.88 3.55
C ALA A 83 6.49 -9.53 4.61
N PRO A 84 6.75 -8.61 5.58
CA PRO A 84 5.72 -8.20 6.53
C PRO A 84 4.51 -7.54 5.87
N CYS A 85 4.71 -6.81 4.78
CA CYS A 85 3.62 -6.14 4.05
C CYS A 85 2.72 -7.18 3.37
N PHE A 86 3.30 -8.16 2.67
CA PHE A 86 2.52 -9.27 2.08
C PHE A 86 1.80 -10.11 3.14
N GLN A 87 2.44 -10.37 4.29
CA GLN A 87 1.83 -11.13 5.38
C GLN A 87 0.60 -10.42 5.96
N LYS A 88 0.69 -9.10 6.19
CA LYS A 88 -0.45 -8.29 6.62
C LYS A 88 -1.56 -8.27 5.57
N ALA A 89 -1.22 -8.06 4.30
CA ALA A 89 -2.17 -8.13 3.21
C ALA A 89 -2.93 -9.46 3.19
N LEU A 90 -2.21 -10.57 3.37
CA LEU A 90 -2.80 -11.91 3.39
C LEU A 90 -3.76 -12.09 4.58
N SER A 91 -3.36 -11.64 5.77
CA SER A 91 -4.18 -11.72 6.98
C SER A 91 -5.49 -10.93 6.81
N CYS A 92 -5.42 -9.70 6.31
CA CYS A 92 -6.59 -8.88 6.02
C CYS A 92 -7.48 -9.52 4.93
N ALA A 93 -6.90 -10.09 3.86
CA ALA A 93 -7.64 -10.78 2.81
C ALA A 93 -8.33 -12.07 3.29
N GLN A 94 -7.77 -12.74 4.31
CA GLN A 94 -8.41 -13.86 5.00
C GLN A 94 -9.59 -13.40 5.84
N GLN A 95 -9.42 -12.34 6.64
CA GLN A 95 -10.50 -11.74 7.42
C GLN A 95 -11.66 -11.27 6.53
N ALA A 96 -11.35 -10.67 5.38
CA ALA A 96 -12.33 -10.23 4.38
C ALA A 96 -12.90 -11.37 3.51
N GLN A 97 -12.49 -12.63 3.74
CA GLN A 97 -12.92 -13.81 2.98
C GLN A 97 -12.78 -13.65 1.45
N ARG A 98 -11.65 -13.08 1.00
CA ARG A 98 -11.35 -12.85 -0.43
C ARG A 98 -10.32 -13.85 -0.97
N PRO A 99 -10.72 -15.06 -1.40
CA PRO A 99 -9.79 -16.10 -1.84
C PRO A 99 -8.98 -15.72 -3.09
N GLN A 100 -9.57 -14.91 -3.98
CA GLN A 100 -8.87 -14.42 -5.17
C GLN A 100 -7.70 -13.51 -4.80
N LEU A 101 -7.92 -12.60 -3.85
CA LEU A 101 -6.89 -11.67 -3.35
C LEU A 101 -5.81 -12.43 -2.57
N GLN A 102 -6.19 -13.40 -1.73
CA GLN A 102 -5.23 -14.26 -1.03
C GLN A 102 -4.28 -14.96 -2.00
N ARG A 103 -4.82 -15.57 -3.07
CA ARG A 103 -4.01 -16.23 -4.11
C ARG A 103 -3.08 -15.25 -4.81
N GLN A 104 -3.55 -14.05 -5.16
CA GLN A 104 -2.71 -13.02 -5.77
C GLN A 104 -1.54 -12.63 -4.85
N ILE A 105 -1.83 -12.36 -3.58
CA ILE A 105 -0.81 -12.00 -2.57
C ILE A 105 0.24 -13.11 -2.45
N LEU A 106 -0.20 -14.37 -2.37
CA LEU A 106 0.69 -15.53 -2.28
C LEU A 106 1.58 -15.68 -3.52
N GLN A 107 1.05 -15.40 -4.72
CA GLN A 107 1.85 -15.43 -5.96
C GLN A 107 2.96 -14.38 -5.94
N HIS A 108 2.65 -13.14 -5.54
CA HIS A 108 3.66 -12.08 -5.42
C HIS A 108 4.71 -12.41 -4.35
N LEU A 109 4.27 -12.83 -3.15
CA LEU A 109 5.18 -13.21 -2.07
C LEU A 109 6.11 -14.36 -2.49
N HIS A 110 5.58 -15.38 -3.16
CA HIS A 110 6.39 -16.49 -3.67
C HIS A 110 7.42 -16.02 -4.72
N ALA A 111 7.01 -15.17 -5.66
CA ALA A 111 7.91 -14.61 -6.66
C ALA A 111 9.04 -13.76 -6.04
N VAL A 112 8.73 -13.03 -4.97
CA VAL A 112 9.72 -12.27 -4.20
C VAL A 112 10.67 -13.21 -3.44
N GLN A 113 10.17 -14.28 -2.80
CA GLN A 113 11.00 -15.28 -2.11
C GLN A 113 12.01 -15.96 -3.03
N LEU A 114 11.60 -16.28 -4.26
CA LEU A 114 12.50 -16.90 -5.25
C LEU A 114 13.61 -15.95 -5.70
N ARG A 115 13.32 -14.65 -5.80
CA ARG A 115 14.28 -13.63 -6.27
C ARG A 115 15.23 -13.15 -5.19
N LEU A 116 14.72 -12.93 -3.98
CA LEU A 116 15.41 -12.23 -2.89
C LEU A 116 15.76 -13.14 -1.71
N ARG A 117 15.79 -14.46 -1.92
CA ARG A 117 16.10 -15.42 -0.86
C ARG A 117 17.37 -14.98 -0.12
N PRO A 118 17.33 -14.83 1.22
CA PRO A 118 18.57 -14.78 1.97
C PRO A 118 19.29 -16.10 1.68
N GLN A 119 20.52 -16.04 1.19
CA GLN A 119 21.38 -17.22 1.28
C GLN A 119 21.50 -17.51 2.77
N GLU A 120 20.95 -18.66 3.21
CA GLU A 120 21.27 -19.22 4.52
C GLU A 120 22.80 -19.41 4.52
N ALA A 121 23.50 -18.48 5.18
CA ALA A 121 24.94 -18.52 5.39
C ALA A 121 25.28 -19.45 6.55
#